data_AF-A0A7Y5IY76-F1
#
_entry.id   AF-A0A7Y5IY76-F1
#
_cell.length_a   1.000
_cell.length_b   1.000
_cell.length_c   1.000
_cell.angle_alpha   90.00
_cell.angle_beta   90.00
_cell.angle_gamma   90.00
#
_symmetry.space_group_name_H-M   'P 1'
#
loop_
_entity.id
_entity.type
_entity.pdbx_description
1 polymer ?
#
loop_
_entity_poly.entity_id
_entity_poly.type
_entity_poly.pdbx_seq_one_letter_code
_entity_poly.pdbx_strand_id
1 'polypeptide(L)'
;MMEGFVFPNETHVTWSVMIVMYPYITGLVAGAFIVSSLYHVFGFEQLRQIGRFSLVSAFFFLLFAPVPLLNHLGRPERAFNIMITPNFRSAMSGFGFV
;
A
#
# COMPACT_ATOMS: atom_id res chain seq x y z
N MET A 1 30.95 4.91 -10.21
CA MET A 1 31.00 4.88 -11.68
C MET A 1 30.20 3.64 -12.10
N MET A 2 29.17 3.76 -12.94
CA MET A 2 28.45 2.58 -13.41
C MET A 2 29.29 1.91 -14.49
N GLU A 3 29.74 0.67 -14.23
CA GLU A 3 30.47 -0.15 -15.20
C GLU A 3 29.47 -1.07 -15.91
N GLY A 4 29.14 -0.77 -17.18
CA GLY A 4 28.27 -1.61 -18.02
C GLY A 4 27.23 -0.82 -18.83
N PHE A 5 26.62 -1.48 -19.82
CA PHE A 5 25.48 -0.93 -20.56
C PHE A 5 24.24 -0.97 -19.66
N VAL A 6 23.64 0.19 -19.41
CA VAL A 6 22.39 0.34 -18.64
C VAL A 6 21.31 0.82 -19.59
N PHE A 7 20.13 0.20 -19.53
CA PHE A 7 19.00 0.65 -20.34
C PHE A 7 18.61 2.09 -19.98
N PRO A 8 18.17 2.92 -20.93
CA PRO A 8 17.81 4.31 -20.65
C PRO A 8 16.78 4.45 -19.51
N ASN A 9 15.86 3.50 -19.36
CA ASN A 9 14.85 3.47 -18.29
C ASN A 9 15.40 3.07 -16.91
N GLU A 10 16.62 2.53 -16.84
CA GLU A 10 17.27 2.10 -15.59
C GLU A 10 18.36 3.07 -15.11
N THR A 11 18.64 4.11 -15.90
CA THR A 11 19.57 5.18 -15.51
C THR A 11 19.12 5.94 -14.27
N HIS A 12 17.80 6.01 -14.03
CA HIS A 12 17.20 6.63 -12.86
C HIS A 12 16.13 5.71 -12.25
N VAL A 13 16.29 5.36 -10.98
CA VAL A 13 15.31 4.56 -10.24
C VAL A 13 14.10 5.44 -9.92
N THR A 14 13.08 5.38 -10.78
CA THR A 14 11.86 6.19 -10.64
C THR A 14 11.01 5.75 -9.45
N TRP A 15 10.86 4.44 -9.26
CA TRP A 15 10.15 3.85 -8.12
C TRP A 15 11.16 3.24 -7.16
N SER A 16 11.46 3.97 -6.10
CA SER A 16 12.35 3.51 -5.04
C SER A 16 11.60 2.57 -4.07
N VAL A 17 12.30 2.09 -3.04
CA VAL A 17 11.75 1.23 -1.99
C VAL A 17 10.44 1.77 -1.39
N MET A 18 10.28 3.10 -1.32
CA MET A 18 9.06 3.72 -0.81
C MET A 18 7.80 3.31 -1.60
N ILE A 19 7.88 3.19 -2.94
CA ILE A 19 6.74 2.70 -3.72
C ILE A 19 6.51 1.21 -3.50
N VAL A 20 7.56 0.42 -3.28
CA VAL A 20 7.45 -1.02 -2.99
C VAL A 20 6.81 -1.29 -1.62
N MET A 21 7.07 -0.42 -0.64
CA MET A 21 6.50 -0.53 0.70
C MET A 21 4.97 -0.37 0.71
N TYR A 22 4.42 0.45 -0.20
CA TYR A 22 2.96 0.65 -0.28
C TYR A 22 2.17 -0.65 -0.53
N PRO A 23 2.36 -1.39 -1.65
CA PRO A 23 1.67 -2.65 -1.91
C PRO A 23 2.06 -3.75 -0.91
N TYR A 24 3.27 -3.70 -0.35
CA TYR A 24 3.66 -4.62 0.71
C TYR A 24 2.77 -4.45 1.96
N ILE A 25 2.62 -3.22 2.45
CA ILE A 25 1.79 -2.92 3.62
C ILE A 25 0.32 -3.18 3.34
N THR A 26 -0.21 -2.74 2.19
CA THR A 26 -1.62 -2.99 1.86
C THR A 26 -1.90 -4.48 1.61
N GLY A 27 -0.93 -5.24 1.11
CA GLY A 27 -0.99 -6.70 1.04
C GLY A 27 -1.09 -7.35 2.43
N LEU A 28 -0.34 -6.86 3.42
CA LEU A 28 -0.48 -7.31 4.82
C LEU A 28 -1.86 -6.98 5.40
N VAL A 29 -2.41 -5.80 5.10
CA VAL A 29 -3.78 -5.42 5.48
C VAL A 29 -4.78 -6.42 4.91
N ALA A 30 -4.71 -6.72 3.61
CA ALA A 30 -5.60 -7.67 2.95
C ALA A 30 -5.53 -9.07 3.58
N GLY A 31 -4.31 -9.59 3.81
CA GLY A 31 -4.11 -10.88 4.47
C GLY A 31 -4.68 -10.92 5.90
N ALA A 32 -4.45 -9.86 6.68
CA ALA A 32 -5.00 -9.75 8.03
C ALA A 32 -6.53 -9.67 8.04
N PHE A 33 -7.14 -8.98 7.07
CA PHE A 33 -8.60 -8.96 6.90
C PHE A 33 -9.16 -10.34 6.55
N ILE A 34 -8.49 -11.12 5.71
CA ILE A 34 -8.90 -12.49 5.38
C ILE A 34 -8.92 -13.35 6.66
N VAL A 35 -7.83 -13.33 7.44
CA VAL A 35 -7.75 -14.09 8.71
C VAL A 35 -8.86 -13.68 9.68
N SER A 36 -9.10 -12.37 9.83
CA SER A 36 -10.19 -11.86 10.66
C SER A 36 -11.57 -12.31 10.16
N SER A 37 -11.80 -12.30 8.84
CA SER A 37 -13.07 -12.69 8.23
C SER A 37 -13.36 -14.18 8.38
N LEU A 38 -12.33 -15.03 8.28
CA LEU A 38 -12.48 -16.48 8.52
C LEU A 38 -13.06 -16.77 9.91
N TYR A 39 -12.63 -16.04 10.93
CA TYR A 39 -13.22 -16.16 12.27
C TYR A 39 -14.60 -15.51 12.37
N HIS A 40 -14.73 -14.21 12.07
CA HIS A 40 -15.95 -13.45 12.38
C HIS A 40 -17.12 -13.70 11.42
N VAL A 41 -16.84 -13.99 10.15
CA VAL A 41 -17.86 -14.16 9.09
C VAL A 41 -18.11 -15.63 8.80
N PHE A 42 -17.05 -16.44 8.72
CA PHE A 42 -17.15 -17.86 8.36
C PHE A 42 -17.14 -18.82 9.57
N GLY A 43 -16.98 -18.31 10.80
CA GLY A 43 -17.14 -19.09 12.03
C GLY A 43 -15.99 -20.06 12.34
N PHE A 44 -14.78 -19.83 11.82
CA PHE A 44 -13.61 -20.69 12.10
C PHE A 44 -13.06 -20.41 13.51
N GLU A 45 -13.59 -21.11 14.50
CA GLU A 45 -13.21 -20.97 15.92
C GLU A 45 -11.72 -21.24 16.21
N GLN A 46 -11.03 -22.03 15.38
CA GLN A 46 -9.58 -22.27 15.53
C GLN A 46 -8.76 -20.96 15.42
N LEU A 47 -9.31 -19.95 14.74
CA LEU A 47 -8.66 -18.66 14.54
C LEU A 47 -9.07 -17.61 15.56
N ARG A 48 -9.86 -17.96 16.60
CA ARG A 48 -10.40 -16.98 17.57
C ARG A 48 -9.33 -16.10 18.23
N GLN A 49 -8.18 -16.67 18.58
CA GLN A 49 -7.07 -15.92 19.22
C GLN A 49 -6.44 -14.91 18.26
N ILE A 50 -6.29 -15.28 16.99
CA ILE A 50 -5.63 -14.42 15.99
C ILE A 50 -6.62 -13.52 15.26
N GLY A 51 -7.90 -13.87 15.15
CA GLY A 51 -8.88 -13.13 14.35
C GLY A 51 -9.07 -11.69 14.82
N ARG A 52 -9.19 -11.48 16.15
CA ARG A 52 -9.27 -10.12 16.73
C ARG A 52 -7.94 -9.37 16.60
N PHE A 53 -6.82 -10.06 16.81
CA PHE A 53 -5.49 -9.47 16.67
C PHE A 53 -5.18 -9.05 15.23
N SER A 54 -5.60 -9.85 14.24
CA SER A 54 -5.45 -9.53 12.82
C SER A 54 -6.22 -8.27 12.45
N LEU A 55 -7.42 -8.06 12.99
CA LEU A 55 -8.20 -6.84 12.75
C LEU A 55 -7.48 -5.59 13.31
N VAL A 56 -6.94 -5.68 14.53
CA VAL A 56 -6.13 -4.59 15.12
C VAL A 56 -4.86 -4.33 14.29
N SER A 57 -4.20 -5.39 13.83
CA SER A 57 -3.00 -5.28 13.00
C SER A 57 -3.29 -4.61 11.66
N ALA A 58 -4.39 -5.00 11.00
CA ALA A 58 -4.87 -4.39 9.76
C ALA A 58 -5.14 -2.88 9.94
N PHE A 59 -5.75 -2.49 11.06
CA PHE A 59 -6.00 -1.08 11.38
C PHE A 59 -4.71 -0.26 11.46
N PHE A 60 -3.69 -0.74 12.20
CA PHE A 60 -2.41 -0.04 12.28
C PHE A 60 -1.70 0.03 10.93
N PHE A 61 -1.66 -1.06 10.16
CA PHE A 61 -1.06 -1.03 8.84
C PHE A 61 -1.77 -0.06 7.90
N LEU A 62 -3.10 0.05 7.97
CA LEU A 62 -3.88 0.98 7.15
C LEU A 62 -3.58 2.45 7.49
N LEU A 63 -3.36 2.78 8.77
CA LEU A 63 -2.96 4.14 9.19
C LEU A 63 -1.62 4.58 8.58
N PHE A 64 -0.68 3.65 8.43
CA PHE A 64 0.67 3.95 7.93
C PHE A 64 0.89 3.61 6.45
N ALA A 65 -0.06 2.92 5.80
CA ALA A 65 -0.01 2.59 4.37
C ALA A 65 0.28 3.78 3.43
N PRO A 66 -0.27 5.00 3.63
CA PRO A 66 0.00 6.12 2.73
C PRO A 66 1.36 6.81 2.98
N VAL A 67 2.02 6.56 4.12
CA VAL A 67 3.27 7.27 4.50
C VAL A 67 4.39 7.08 3.47
N PRO A 68 4.68 5.86 2.97
CA PRO A 68 5.69 5.69 1.92
C PRO A 68 5.37 6.45 0.64
N LEU A 69 4.08 6.52 0.24
CA LEU A 69 3.66 7.28 -0.94
C LEU A 69 3.89 8.78 -0.75
N LEU A 70 3.54 9.32 0.42
CA LEU A 70 3.77 10.73 0.74
C LEU A 70 5.26 11.08 0.74
N ASN A 71 6.10 10.20 1.28
CA ASN A 71 7.54 10.40 1.32
C ASN A 71 8.20 10.27 -0.07
N HIS A 72 7.64 9.46 -0.96
CA HIS A 72 8.09 9.37 -2.34
C HIS A 72 7.62 10.54 -3.20
N LEU A 73 6.48 11.16 -2.83
CA LEU A 73 5.93 12.29 -3.55
C LEU A 73 6.84 13.51 -3.39
N GLY A 74 7.34 14.06 -4.50
CA GLY A 74 8.19 15.26 -4.46
C GLY A 74 7.48 16.53 -3.94
N ARG A 75 6.14 16.51 -3.84
CA ARG A 75 5.28 17.59 -3.31
C ARG A 75 4.15 16.98 -2.46
N PRO A 76 4.43 16.50 -1.24
CA PRO A 76 3.46 15.80 -0.39
C PRO A 76 2.21 16.65 -0.07
N GLU A 77 2.35 17.97 -0.02
CA GLU A 77 1.25 18.91 0.20
C GLU A 77 0.15 18.86 -0.87
N ARG A 78 0.47 18.29 -2.04
CA ARG A 78 -0.46 18.12 -3.16
C ARG A 78 -1.13 16.75 -3.20
N ALA A 79 -0.91 15.89 -2.22
CA ALA A 79 -1.44 14.52 -2.22
C ALA A 79 -2.97 14.48 -2.41
N PHE A 80 -3.70 15.45 -1.83
CA PHE A 80 -5.16 15.54 -1.96
C PHE A 80 -5.65 15.83 -3.38
N ASN A 81 -4.81 16.32 -4.29
CA ASN A 81 -5.19 16.55 -5.69
C ASN A 81 -5.58 15.25 -6.40
N ILE A 82 -5.12 14.09 -5.92
CA ILE A 82 -5.52 12.79 -6.46
C ILE A 82 -7.03 12.54 -6.30
N MET A 83 -7.66 13.13 -5.27
CA MET A 83 -9.10 13.04 -5.01
C MET A 83 -9.86 14.22 -5.62
N ILE A 84 -9.27 15.44 -5.61
CA ILE A 84 -9.95 16.67 -6.06
C ILE A 84 -9.93 16.81 -7.59
N THR A 85 -8.81 16.47 -8.23
CA THR A 85 -8.60 16.58 -9.69
C THR A 85 -7.98 15.30 -10.25
N PRO A 86 -8.70 14.17 -10.23
CA PRO A 86 -8.16 12.88 -10.62
C PRO A 86 -7.89 12.78 -12.13
N ASN A 87 -6.82 12.06 -12.48
CA ASN A 87 -6.60 11.63 -13.87
C ASN A 87 -7.02 10.17 -14.01
N PHE A 88 -8.22 9.94 -14.54
CA PHE A 88 -8.82 8.61 -14.67
C PHE A 88 -8.06 7.64 -15.61
N ARG A 89 -7.10 8.12 -16.41
CA ARG A 89 -6.23 7.24 -17.21
C ARG A 89 -5.03 6.70 -16.42
N SER A 90 -4.78 7.23 -15.22
CA SER A 90 -3.68 6.81 -14.35
C SER A 90 -4.16 5.79 -13.32
N ALA A 91 -3.52 4.62 -13.30
CA ALA A 91 -3.77 3.60 -12.27
C ALA A 91 -3.53 4.15 -10.85
N MET A 92 -2.49 4.98 -10.67
CA MET A 92 -2.19 5.60 -9.38
C MET A 92 -3.33 6.52 -8.90
N SER A 93 -3.98 7.24 -9.83
CA SER A 93 -5.14 8.06 -9.49
C SER A 93 -6.34 7.22 -9.04
N GLY A 94 -6.51 6.02 -9.62
CA GLY A 94 -7.54 5.07 -9.21
C GLY A 94 -7.34 4.57 -7.78
N PHE A 95 -6.09 4.27 -7.38
CA PHE A 95 -5.76 3.89 -6.01
C PHE A 95 -6.07 4.98 -4.98
N GLY A 96 -6.21 6.24 -5.37
CA GLY A 96 -6.67 7.30 -4.47
C GLY A 96 -8.11 7.14 -3.97
N PHE A 97 -8.92 6.29 -4.61
CA PHE A 97 -10.33 6.08 -4.29
C PHE A 97 -10.66 4.66 -3.79
N VAL A 98 -9.67 3.77 -3.74
CA VAL A 98 -9.81 2.37 -3.29
C VAL A 98 -9.15 2.21 -1.93
#